data_AF-A0A920K1D4-F1
#
_entry.id   AF-A0A920K1D4-F1
#
_cell.length_a   1.000
_cell.length_b   1.000
_cell.length_c   1.000
_cell.angle_alpha   90.00
_cell.angle_beta   90.00
_cell.angle_gamma   90.00
#
_symmetry.space_group_name_H-M   'P 1'
#
loop_
_entity.id
_entity.type
_entity.pdbx_description
1 polymer ?
#
loop_
_entity_poly.entity_id
_entity_poly.type
_entity_poly.pdbx_seq_one_letter_code
_entity_poly.pdbx_strand_id
1 'polypeptide(L)'
;MVEISSIKTLNWRCKHTWRRASYNTMWCLIGCSIGDFGTIAFFQFSGIEWPVMAIMTLAIINGLITSIILETFILWKQMDLSNAFKTAIGMSLISMIAMEAAMNITDVI
;
A
#
# COMPACT_ATOMS: atom_id res chain seq x y z
N MET A 1 -0.53 -30.31 -5.82
CA MET A 1 0.23 -30.36 -4.57
C MET A 1 1.61 -29.79 -4.87
N VAL A 2 1.81 -28.50 -4.64
CA VAL A 2 3.06 -27.81 -4.96
C VAL A 2 4.02 -28.03 -3.78
N GLU A 3 5.17 -28.61 -4.09
CA GLU A 3 6.23 -28.93 -3.13
C GLU A 3 6.71 -27.68 -2.38
N ILE A 4 6.62 -27.74 -1.05
CA ILE A 4 7.27 -26.81 -0.13
C ILE A 4 8.74 -27.27 -0.02
N SER A 5 9.56 -27.00 -1.04
CA SER A 5 10.99 -27.28 -0.99
C SER A 5 11.80 -25.97 -0.98
N SER A 6 12.64 -25.84 0.06
CA SER A 6 13.55 -24.72 0.37
C SER A 6 12.95 -23.54 1.16
N ILE A 7 12.77 -23.72 2.46
CA ILE A 7 12.90 -22.57 3.39
C ILE A 7 14.37 -22.13 3.32
N LYS A 8 14.69 -21.17 2.46
CA LYS A 8 15.87 -20.32 2.69
C LYS A 8 15.71 -19.77 4.10
N THR A 9 16.66 -20.05 4.98
CA THR A 9 16.69 -19.44 6.31
C THR A 9 16.58 -17.92 6.14
N LEU A 10 15.44 -17.37 6.57
CA LEU A 10 15.13 -15.96 6.42
C LEU A 10 16.12 -15.19 7.29
N ASN A 11 17.19 -14.71 6.67
CA ASN A 11 18.24 -14.00 7.36
C ASN A 11 17.81 -12.56 7.59
N TRP A 12 17.25 -12.30 8.77
CA TRP A 12 16.82 -10.98 9.24
C TRP A 12 17.93 -9.94 9.32
N ARG A 13 19.21 -10.29 9.08
CA ARG A 13 20.33 -9.34 8.99
C ARG A 13 20.81 -9.06 7.57
N CYS A 14 20.18 -9.64 6.55
CA CYS A 14 20.59 -9.47 5.16
C CYS A 14 20.25 -8.05 4.65
N LYS A 15 21.27 -7.17 4.57
CA LYS A 15 21.13 -5.78 4.13
C LYS A 15 20.52 -5.64 2.73
N HIS A 16 20.84 -6.57 1.81
CA HIS A 16 20.32 -6.54 0.44
C HIS A 16 18.80 -6.74 0.41
N THR A 17 18.28 -7.73 1.15
CA THR A 17 16.84 -8.00 1.21
C THR A 17 16.08 -6.85 1.85
N TRP A 18 16.60 -6.29 2.96
CA TRP A 18 16.02 -5.12 3.61
C TRP A 18 15.97 -3.90 2.71
N ARG A 19 17.05 -3.63 1.96
CA ARG A 19 17.08 -2.50 1.02
C ARG A 19 16.05 -2.65 -0.09
N ARG A 20 15.83 -3.88 -0.58
CA ARG A 20 14.80 -4.15 -1.59
C ARG A 20 13.39 -3.97 -1.01
N ALA A 21 13.15 -4.49 0.19
CA ALA A 21 11.87 -4.32 0.88
C ALA A 21 11.56 -2.83 1.12
N SER A 22 12.54 -2.04 1.58
CA SER A 22 12.34 -0.60 1.82
C SER A 22 12.00 0.18 0.54
N TYR A 23 12.59 -0.17 -0.60
CA TYR A 23 12.22 0.47 -1.87
C TYR A 23 10.79 0.12 -2.28
N ASN A 24 10.36 -1.13 -2.12
CA ASN A 24 8.99 -1.53 -2.42
C ASN A 24 7.98 -0.80 -1.52
N THR A 25 8.26 -0.73 -0.20
CA THR A 25 7.44 0.05 0.74
C THR A 25 7.42 1.54 0.39
N MET A 26 8.56 2.12 -0.02
CA MET A 26 8.63 3.51 -0.45
C MET A 26 7.73 3.77 -1.65
N TRP A 27 7.70 2.89 -2.65
CA TRP A 27 6.81 3.02 -3.80
C TRP A 27 5.33 2.92 -3.44
N CYS A 28 4.97 1.98 -2.55
CA CYS A 28 3.62 1.88 -2.01
C CYS A 28 3.20 3.18 -1.30
N LEU A 29 4.06 3.71 -0.40
CA LEU A 29 3.78 4.94 0.35
C LEU A 29 3.61 6.15 -0.56
N ILE A 30 4.48 6.30 -1.57
CA ILE A 30 4.36 7.37 -2.57
C ILE A 30 3.03 7.26 -3.30
N GLY A 31 2.63 6.06 -3.72
CA GLY A 31 1.34 5.82 -4.36
C GLY A 31 0.16 6.22 -3.47
N CYS A 32 0.09 5.68 -2.24
CA CYS A 32 -0.98 6.00 -1.29
C CYS A 32 -1.06 7.50 -1.01
N SER A 33 0.07 8.15 -0.72
CA SER A 33 0.10 9.60 -0.44
C SER A 33 -0.41 10.43 -1.63
N ILE A 34 -0.10 10.06 -2.86
CA ILE A 34 -0.60 10.76 -4.05
C ILE A 34 -2.13 10.63 -4.14
N GLY A 35 -2.68 9.44 -3.91
CA GLY A 35 -4.13 9.22 -3.94
C GLY A 35 -4.88 9.93 -2.80
N ASP A 36 -4.32 9.86 -1.59
CA ASP A 36 -4.90 10.49 -0.39
C ASP A 36 -4.91 12.01 -0.53
N PHE A 37 -3.76 12.62 -0.86
CA PHE A 37 -3.68 14.07 -1.08
C PHE A 37 -4.51 14.52 -2.27
N GLY A 38 -4.53 13.75 -3.36
CA GLY A 38 -5.33 14.08 -4.54
C GLY A 38 -6.83 14.13 -4.22
N THR A 39 -7.31 13.16 -3.44
CA THR A 39 -8.72 13.10 -3.02
C THR A 39 -9.05 14.25 -2.07
N ILE A 40 -8.22 14.47 -1.05
CA ILE A 40 -8.44 15.57 -0.10
C ILE A 40 -8.40 16.93 -0.81
N ALA A 41 -7.41 17.17 -1.67
CA ALA A 41 -7.29 18.42 -2.42
C ALA A 41 -8.50 18.64 -3.35
N PHE A 42 -8.98 17.59 -4.03
CA PHE A 42 -10.15 17.68 -4.90
C PHE A 42 -11.40 18.17 -4.15
N PHE A 43 -11.66 17.63 -2.95
CA PHE A 43 -12.80 18.06 -2.14
C PHE A 43 -12.61 19.48 -1.57
N GLN A 44 -11.38 19.84 -1.20
CA GLN A 44 -11.06 21.19 -0.70
C GLN A 44 -11.20 22.27 -1.78
N PHE A 45 -10.84 21.98 -3.04
CA PHE A 45 -11.02 22.92 -4.16
C PHE A 45 -12.45 22.97 -4.68
N SER A 46 -13.19 21.85 -4.59
CA SER A 46 -14.57 21.78 -5.08
C SER A 46 -15.60 22.38 -4.11
N GLY A 47 -15.22 22.61 -2.85
CA GLY A 47 -16.08 23.23 -1.83
C GLY A 47 -17.33 22.41 -1.49
N ILE A 48 -17.31 21.09 -1.70
CA ILE A 48 -18.43 20.20 -1.43
C ILE A 48 -18.39 19.79 0.05
N GLU A 49 -19.40 20.22 0.81
CA GLU A 49 -19.60 19.79 2.20
C GLU A 49 -20.13 18.36 2.23
N TRP A 50 -19.21 17.39 2.23
CA TRP A 50 -19.50 15.97 2.45
C TRP A 50 -19.08 15.54 3.85
N PRO A 51 -19.71 14.50 4.42
CA PRO A 51 -19.30 13.99 5.73
C PRO A 51 -17.83 13.54 5.67
N VAL A 52 -17.03 14.00 6.63
CA VAL A 52 -15.57 13.78 6.68
C VAL A 52 -15.22 12.28 6.58
N MET A 53 -16.02 11.43 7.21
CA MET A 53 -15.86 9.96 7.15
C MET A 53 -15.97 9.39 5.73
N ALA A 54 -16.85 9.95 4.89
CA ALA A 54 -16.97 9.54 3.49
C ALA A 54 -15.77 10.01 2.65
N ILE A 55 -15.25 11.21 2.94
CA ILE A 55 -14.07 11.75 2.26
C ILE A 55 -12.83 10.92 2.61
N MET A 56 -12.66 10.56 3.89
CA MET A 56 -11.54 9.73 4.35
C MET A 56 -11.58 8.32 3.77
N THR A 57 -12.74 7.65 3.78
CA THR A 57 -12.88 6.33 3.17
C THR A 57 -12.62 6.34 1.66
N LEU A 58 -13.08 7.38 0.96
CA LEU A 58 -12.75 7.59 -0.45
C LEU A 58 -11.26 7.86 -0.68
N ALA A 59 -10.62 8.65 0.19
CA ALA A 59 -9.18 8.93 0.10
C ALA A 59 -8.40 7.61 0.20
N ILE A 60 -8.69 6.79 1.21
CA ILE A 60 -8.07 5.48 1.43
C ILE A 60 -8.21 4.57 0.20
N ILE A 61 -9.42 4.46 -0.36
CA ILE A 61 -9.68 3.62 -1.54
C ILE A 61 -8.86 4.11 -2.74
N ASN A 62 -8.82 5.42 -2.98
CA ASN A 62 -8.04 6.00 -4.08
C ASN A 62 -6.53 5.87 -3.84
N GLY A 63 -6.07 6.01 -2.60
CA GLY A 63 -4.70 5.74 -2.16
C GLY A 63 -4.27 4.30 -2.48
N LEU A 64 -5.09 3.31 -2.12
CA LEU A 64 -4.81 1.90 -2.42
C LEU A 64 -4.79 1.60 -3.91
N ILE A 65 -5.74 2.14 -4.67
CA ILE A 65 -5.80 1.89 -6.12
C ILE A 65 -4.54 2.46 -6.79
N THR A 66 -4.16 3.69 -6.44
CA THR A 66 -2.96 4.34 -7.00
C THR A 66 -1.67 3.62 -6.58
N SER A 67 -1.57 3.15 -5.33
CA SER A 67 -0.42 2.36 -4.87
C SER A 67 -0.30 1.02 -5.58
N ILE A 68 -1.40 0.26 -5.68
CA ILE A 68 -1.40 -1.07 -6.31
C ILE A 68 -1.02 -0.95 -7.79
N ILE A 69 -1.54 0.06 -8.51
CA ILE A 69 -1.20 0.30 -9.91
C ILE A 69 0.30 0.62 -10.05
N LEU A 70 0.81 1.54 -9.25
CA LEU A 70 2.20 1.98 -9.32
C LEU A 70 3.17 0.85 -8.95
N GLU A 71 2.90 0.14 -7.86
CA GLU A 71 3.71 -0.98 -7.40
C GLU A 71 3.67 -2.16 -8.41
N THR A 72 2.49 -2.48 -8.96
CA THR A 72 2.36 -3.52 -10.01
C THR A 72 3.13 -3.14 -11.26
N PHE A 73 3.07 -1.88 -11.70
CA PHE A 73 3.81 -1.42 -12.89
C PHE A 73 5.33 -1.53 -12.73
N ILE A 74 5.84 -1.20 -11.55
CA ILE A 74 7.28 -1.31 -11.25
C ILE A 74 7.71 -2.77 -11.12
N LEU A 75 6.91 -3.60 -10.42
CA LEU A 75 7.21 -5.02 -10.20
C LEU A 75 7.08 -5.84 -11.48
N TRP A 76 6.18 -5.49 -12.40
CA TRP A 76 6.04 -6.18 -13.68
C TRP A 76 7.33 -6.18 -14.51
N LYS A 77 8.18 -5.16 -14.35
CA LYS A 77 9.51 -5.14 -14.98
C LYS A 77 10.51 -6.13 -14.39
N GLN A 78 10.22 -6.72 -13.23
CA GLN A 78 11.12 -7.59 -12.47
C GLN A 78 10.58 -9.02 -12.31
N MET A 79 9.27 -9.23 -12.45
CA MET A 79 8.61 -10.52 -12.28
C MET A 79 7.37 -10.64 -13.17
N ASP A 80 6.85 -11.86 -13.33
CA ASP A 80 5.62 -12.11 -14.09
C ASP A 80 4.44 -11.28 -13.56
N LEU A 81 3.57 -10.83 -14.46
CA LEU A 81 2.43 -9.94 -14.16
C LEU A 81 1.53 -10.51 -13.07
N SER A 82 1.29 -11.83 -13.08
CA SER A 82 0.43 -12.48 -12.08
C SER A 82 1.02 -12.41 -10.67
N ASN A 83 2.33 -12.55 -10.57
CA ASN A 83 3.05 -12.51 -9.29
C ASN A 83 3.25 -11.08 -8.79
N ALA A 84 3.46 -10.12 -9.70
CA ALA A 84 3.55 -8.70 -9.38
C ALA A 84 2.25 -8.19 -8.74
N PHE A 85 1.10 -8.52 -9.34
CA PHE A 85 -0.20 -8.09 -8.84
C PHE A 85 -0.53 -8.69 -7.46
N LYS A 86 -0.28 -9.99 -7.27
CA LYS A 86 -0.47 -10.65 -5.96
C LYS A 86 0.42 -10.04 -4.87
N THR A 87 1.65 -9.67 -5.21
CA THR A 87 2.60 -9.06 -4.28
C THR A 87 2.17 -7.65 -3.90
N ALA A 88 1.78 -6.83 -4.89
CA ALA A 88 1.33 -5.45 -4.66
C ALA A 88 0.07 -5.40 -3.79
N ILE A 89 -0.91 -6.28 -4.06
CA ILE A 89 -2.12 -6.41 -3.22
C ILE A 89 -1.76 -6.77 -1.78
N GLY A 90 -0.89 -7.78 -1.60
CA GLY A 90 -0.51 -8.24 -0.28
C GLY A 90 0.19 -7.16 0.55
N MET A 91 1.15 -6.44 -0.02
CA MET A 91 1.90 -5.43 0.74
C MET A 91 1.11 -4.15 0.98
N SER A 92 0.32 -3.69 0.00
CA SER A 92 -0.48 -2.46 0.13
C SER A 92 -1.66 -2.62 1.10
N LEU A 93 -2.44 -3.71 1.00
CA LEU A 93 -3.64 -3.89 1.83
C LEU A 93 -3.33 -4.11 3.31
N ILE A 94 -2.36 -4.97 3.64
CA ILE A 94 -2.01 -5.24 5.04
C ILE A 94 -1.50 -3.97 5.73
N SER A 95 -0.65 -3.20 5.07
CA SER A 95 -0.03 -2.01 5.67
C SER A 95 -1.06 -0.91 5.95
N MET A 96 -2.03 -0.71 5.06
CA MET A 96 -3.02 0.35 5.22
C MET A 96 -4.10 -0.01 6.26
N ILE A 97 -4.55 -1.27 6.29
CA ILE A 97 -5.48 -1.74 7.33
C ILE A 97 -4.84 -1.63 8.71
N ALA A 98 -3.54 -1.93 8.83
CA ALA A 98 -2.83 -1.79 10.10
C ALA A 98 -2.76 -0.32 10.57
N MET A 99 -2.57 0.62 9.65
CA MET A 99 -2.52 2.05 9.95
C MET A 99 -3.90 2.61 10.37
N GLU A 100 -4.96 2.25 9.63
CA GLU A 100 -6.34 2.61 9.99
C GLU A 100 -6.76 2.01 11.33
N ALA A 101 -6.43 0.74 11.57
CA ALA A 101 -6.68 0.09 12.85
C ALA A 101 -5.94 0.79 13.99
N ALA A 102 -4.68 1.19 13.79
CA ALA A 102 -3.91 1.90 14.81
C ALA A 102 -4.54 3.26 15.15
N MET A 103 -4.98 4.03 14.15
CA MET A 103 -5.65 5.31 14.37
C MET A 103 -6.98 5.15 15.11
N ASN A 104 -7.78 4.17 14.71
CA ASN A 104 -9.03 3.87 15.39
C ASN A 104 -8.81 3.35 16.83
N ILE A 105 -7.73 2.62 17.10
CA ILE A 105 -7.37 2.18 18.45
C ILE A 105 -6.97 3.38 19.33
N THR A 106 -6.18 4.33 18.81
CA THR A 106 -5.77 5.51 19.56
C THR A 106 -6.93 6.45 19.87
N ASP A 107 -7.99 6.45 19.05
CA ASP A 107 -9.19 7.29 19.28
C ASP A 107 -10.11 6.71 20.37
N VAL A 108 -9.97 5.41 20.68
CA VAL A 108 -10.72 4.71 21.74
C VAL A 108 -10.02 4.79 23.10
N ILE A 109 -8.73 5.11 23.14
CA ILE A 109 -7.90 5.25 24.35
C ILE A 109 -7.87 6.70 24.82
#